data_AF-A0A150P0X8-F1
#
_entry.id   AF-A0A150P0X8-F1
#
_cell.length_a   1.000
_cell.length_b   1.000
_cell.length_c   1.000
_cell.angle_alpha   90.00
_cell.angle_beta   90.00
_cell.angle_gamma   90.00
#
_symmetry.space_group_name_H-M   'P 1'
#
loop_
_entity.id
_entity.type
_entity.pdbx_description
1 polymer ?
#
loop_
_entity_poly.entity_id
_entity_poly.type
_entity_poly.pdbx_seq_one_letter_code
_entity_poly.pdbx_strand_id
1 'polypeptide(L)'
;MDLEADPGKARGRAEAALAPTKRQVARTRAVVDWYLNTHYGRPGDPGTAAMFCDPSRLGTFAVQREPLLAGEGAALFQLLIALAMFQRRQDVQIAAILRSLGPDQAAELTDQRRLLALVDASACDKIKSVDSLIYSCDLAKNPDTKQGTCLSRPDLACHLKRHTVWMKRYGHFGKVPTSAALVVREAAARDLADLLRQARASARGRLARAKAAEAALCRSWRVSDKIAAMFLSLISNPDLTPGISGWEDVDWRYYVVVDSNVDLFLTAIGYRGTKTYAARRAFIQALSAQINLQAMNRRLRRDNPRLVQQAMFLFMSAANRRALPHDCMHLRPASCAQCPKDVVALCPVRSAPLRRRLPLVGAAPQPPANDAASTPAAPSKPLQTGPNAGAMRLQRRLRGAVGTP
;
A
#
# COMPACT_ATOMS: atom_id res chain seq x y z
N MET A 1 2.29 -10.90 -33.63
CA MET A 1 1.48 -9.81 -33.02
C MET A 1 1.85 -9.69 -31.55
N ASP A 2 3.15 -9.60 -31.24
CA ASP A 2 4.02 -8.40 -31.34
C ASP A 2 3.75 -7.43 -30.20
N LEU A 3 4.62 -7.49 -29.19
CA LEU A 3 5.51 -6.39 -28.79
C LEU A 3 6.32 -6.85 -27.56
N GLU A 4 7.33 -7.69 -27.82
CA GLU A 4 8.47 -7.82 -26.90
C GLU A 4 9.37 -6.60 -27.10
N ALA A 5 9.46 -5.76 -26.08
CA ALA A 5 10.42 -4.68 -26.04
C ALA A 5 11.74 -5.20 -25.48
N ASP A 6 12.73 -5.29 -26.35
CA ASP A 6 14.16 -5.46 -26.05
C ASP A 6 14.62 -4.40 -25.00
N PRO A 7 15.09 -4.81 -23.81
CA PRO A 7 15.54 -3.88 -22.76
C PRO A 7 16.94 -3.29 -23.04
N GLY A 8 17.55 -3.58 -24.18
CA GLY A 8 18.98 -3.42 -24.41
C GLY A 8 19.44 -2.27 -25.29
N LYS A 9 18.71 -1.17 -25.54
CA LYS A 9 19.26 -0.03 -26.31
C LYS A 9 18.47 1.29 -26.22
N ALA A 10 18.56 1.98 -25.09
CA ALA A 10 18.20 3.40 -25.02
C ALA A 10 19.05 4.14 -23.98
N ARG A 11 20.34 4.34 -24.26
CA ARG A 11 21.10 5.46 -23.66
C ARG A 11 20.64 6.75 -24.35
N GLY A 12 19.43 7.18 -24.02
CA GLY A 12 18.80 8.39 -24.53
C GLY A 12 19.41 9.64 -23.91
N ARG A 13 19.64 10.66 -24.75
CA ARG A 13 19.83 12.07 -24.33
C ARG A 13 18.88 12.38 -23.17
N ALA A 14 19.41 13.04 -22.13
CA ALA A 14 18.58 13.58 -21.05
C ALA A 14 17.50 14.48 -21.66
N GLU A 15 16.28 13.96 -21.74
CA GLU A 15 15.11 14.71 -22.21
C GLU A 15 14.91 15.84 -21.21
N ALA A 16 15.16 17.09 -21.65
CA ALA A 16 15.06 18.25 -20.78
C ALA A 16 13.65 18.31 -20.20
N ALA A 17 13.54 18.32 -18.88
CA ALA A 17 12.24 18.38 -18.21
C ALA A 17 11.50 19.64 -18.65
N LEU A 18 10.27 19.47 -19.15
CA LEU A 18 9.42 20.59 -19.55
C LEU A 18 9.26 21.55 -18.37
N ALA A 19 9.66 22.81 -18.54
CA ALA A 19 9.52 23.81 -17.48
C ALA A 19 8.02 24.09 -17.20
N PRO A 20 7.57 24.06 -15.92
CA PRO A 20 6.21 24.41 -15.58
C PRO A 20 5.88 25.87 -15.88
N THR A 21 4.71 26.11 -16.47
CA THR A 21 4.20 27.46 -16.71
C THR A 21 3.73 28.13 -15.41
N LYS A 22 3.72 29.47 -15.37
CA LYS A 22 3.17 30.24 -14.22
C LYS A 22 1.75 29.80 -13.83
N ARG A 23 0.91 29.48 -14.83
CA ARG A 23 -0.47 29.01 -14.60
C ARG A 23 -0.50 27.63 -13.94
N GLN A 24 0.36 26.70 -14.37
CA GLN A 24 0.48 25.37 -13.75
C GLN A 24 0.95 25.47 -12.30
N VAL A 25 1.94 26.34 -12.04
CA VAL A 25 2.45 26.60 -10.69
C VAL A 25 1.35 27.18 -9.80
N ALA A 26 0.64 28.23 -10.25
CA ALA A 26 -0.43 28.87 -9.48
C ALA A 26 -1.56 27.90 -9.11
N ARG A 27 -2.04 27.12 -10.10
CA ARG A 27 -3.09 26.10 -9.88
C ARG A 27 -2.66 25.02 -8.91
N THR A 28 -1.43 24.54 -9.04
CA THR A 28 -0.88 23.52 -8.15
C THR A 28 -0.72 24.08 -6.74
N ARG A 29 -0.18 25.29 -6.59
CA ARG A 29 -0.05 25.97 -5.30
C ARG A 29 -1.39 26.10 -4.58
N ALA A 30 -2.46 26.44 -5.29
CA ALA A 30 -3.79 26.55 -4.70
C ALA A 30 -4.30 25.20 -4.15
N VAL A 31 -4.00 24.09 -4.82
CA VAL A 31 -4.35 22.74 -4.36
C VAL A 31 -3.44 22.26 -3.21
N VAL A 32 -2.17 22.66 -3.23
CA VAL A 32 -1.27 22.46 -2.09
C VAL A 32 -1.79 23.19 -0.86
N ASP A 33 -2.21 24.46 -1.00
CA ASP A 33 -2.78 25.24 0.09
C ASP A 33 -4.02 24.57 0.69
N TRP A 34 -4.94 24.12 -0.18
CA TRP A 34 -6.10 23.33 0.24
C TRP A 34 -5.70 22.08 1.04
N TYR A 35 -4.72 21.31 0.56
CA TYR A 35 -4.28 20.10 1.23
C TYR A 35 -3.64 20.39 2.59
N LEU A 36 -2.76 21.40 2.65
CA LEU A 36 -2.08 21.79 3.89
C LEU A 36 -3.07 22.27 4.96
N ASN A 37 -4.08 23.04 4.57
CA ASN A 37 -5.08 23.58 5.50
C ASN A 37 -6.11 22.53 5.95
N THR A 38 -6.43 21.56 5.09
CA THR A 38 -7.56 20.62 5.34
C THR A 38 -7.11 19.26 5.84
N HIS A 39 -5.95 18.75 5.43
CA HIS A 39 -5.59 17.34 5.59
C HIS A 39 -4.21 17.11 6.20
N TYR A 40 -3.20 17.89 5.81
CA TYR A 40 -1.82 17.62 6.19
C TYR A 40 -1.64 17.56 7.72
N GLY A 41 -1.02 16.47 8.18
CA GLY A 41 -0.73 16.25 9.60
C GLY A 41 -1.95 15.94 10.48
N ARG A 42 -3.16 15.81 9.90
CA ARG A 42 -4.35 15.39 10.65
C ARG A 42 -4.44 13.88 10.79
N PRO A 43 -5.13 13.36 11.82
CA PRO A 43 -5.45 11.95 11.92
C PRO A 43 -6.14 11.46 10.64
N GLY A 44 -5.50 10.53 9.94
CA GLY A 44 -6.03 9.94 8.71
C GLY A 44 -5.51 10.50 7.40
N ASP A 45 -4.53 11.43 7.42
CA ASP A 45 -3.81 11.83 6.21
C ASP A 45 -3.15 10.61 5.53
N PRO A 46 -3.62 10.20 4.33
CA PRO A 46 -3.10 9.01 3.67
C PRO A 46 -1.67 9.19 3.12
N GLY A 47 -1.11 10.39 3.23
CA GLY A 47 0.23 10.71 2.75
C GLY A 47 1.36 10.48 3.75
N THR A 48 1.05 10.23 5.02
CA THR A 48 2.03 10.18 6.12
C THR A 48 2.19 8.79 6.71
N ALA A 49 3.30 8.52 7.39
CA ALA A 49 3.49 7.24 8.08
C ALA A 49 2.43 6.98 9.16
N ALA A 50 1.83 8.03 9.73
CA ALA A 50 0.80 7.89 10.76
C ALA A 50 -0.39 7.04 10.30
N MET A 51 -0.76 7.08 9.01
CA MET A 51 -1.80 6.20 8.46
C MET A 51 -1.43 4.71 8.61
N PHE A 52 -0.16 4.37 8.42
CA PHE A 52 0.33 2.99 8.45
C PHE A 52 0.62 2.49 9.86
N CYS A 53 0.70 3.41 10.83
CA CYS A 53 0.82 3.09 12.25
C CYS A 53 -0.52 2.97 12.97
N ASP A 54 -1.65 3.27 12.31
CA ASP A 54 -2.99 3.29 12.94
C ASP A 54 -3.67 1.91 12.85
N PRO A 55 -3.84 1.18 13.99
CA PRO A 55 -4.49 -0.14 14.00
C PRO A 55 -5.97 -0.08 13.62
N SER A 56 -6.66 1.05 13.83
CA SER A 56 -8.06 1.20 13.41
C SER A 56 -8.21 1.21 11.88
N ARG A 57 -7.11 1.51 11.17
CA ARG A 57 -7.05 1.56 9.70
C ARG A 57 -6.53 0.27 9.10
N LEU A 58 -5.46 -0.29 9.65
CA LEU A 58 -4.78 -1.45 9.06
C LEU A 58 -4.93 -2.75 9.86
N GLY A 59 -5.54 -2.72 11.05
CA GLY A 59 -5.63 -3.88 11.93
C GLY A 59 -4.24 -4.34 12.34
N THR A 60 -4.01 -5.65 12.32
CA THR A 60 -2.70 -6.24 12.69
C THR A 60 -1.57 -5.92 11.71
N PHE A 61 -1.87 -5.35 10.54
CA PHE A 61 -0.85 -4.85 9.61
C PHE A 61 -0.28 -3.49 10.01
N ALA A 62 -0.85 -2.80 10.99
CA ALA A 62 -0.32 -1.54 11.46
C ALA A 62 1.11 -1.70 12.01
N VAL A 63 2.00 -0.83 11.56
CA VAL A 63 3.42 -0.84 11.93
C VAL A 63 3.61 -0.05 13.22
N GLN A 64 4.31 -0.62 14.20
CA GLN A 64 4.65 0.11 15.42
C GLN A 64 5.52 1.33 15.10
N ARG A 65 5.19 2.47 15.72
CA ARG A 65 5.80 3.75 15.36
C ARG A 65 7.27 3.81 15.76
N GLU A 66 7.60 3.38 16.97
CA GLU A 66 8.95 3.46 17.53
C GLU A 66 9.95 2.61 16.72
N PRO A 67 9.68 1.31 16.43
CA PRO A 67 10.53 0.52 15.53
C PRO A 67 10.68 1.11 14.13
N LEU A 68 9.61 1.72 13.59
CA LEU A 68 9.66 2.38 12.28
C LEU A 68 10.60 3.60 12.31
N LEU A 69 10.51 4.43 13.34
CA LEU A 69 11.37 5.61 13.51
C LEU A 69 12.83 5.23 13.76
N ALA A 70 13.08 4.12 14.46
CA ALA A 70 14.40 3.54 14.67
C ALA A 70 14.98 2.88 13.40
N GLY A 71 14.18 2.75 12.33
CA GLY A 71 14.61 2.13 11.07
C GLY A 71 14.81 0.62 11.18
N GLU A 72 14.10 -0.05 12.08
CA GLU A 72 14.23 -1.49 12.28
C GLU A 72 13.77 -2.29 11.06
N GLY A 73 14.58 -3.27 10.64
CA GLY A 73 14.33 -4.03 9.41
C GLY A 73 12.98 -4.73 9.36
N ALA A 74 12.48 -5.24 10.50
CA ALA A 74 11.16 -5.89 10.59
C ALA A 74 10.01 -4.90 10.35
N ALA A 75 10.06 -3.72 11.00
CA ALA A 75 9.07 -2.67 10.82
C ALA A 75 9.06 -2.12 9.39
N LEU A 76 10.25 -1.93 8.81
CA LEU A 76 10.41 -1.55 7.41
C LEU A 76 9.83 -2.62 6.47
N PHE A 77 10.08 -3.89 6.73
CA PHE A 77 9.57 -4.99 5.89
C PHE A 77 8.03 -5.03 5.94
N GLN A 78 7.45 -4.96 7.14
CA GLN A 78 6.00 -4.89 7.32
C GLN A 78 5.39 -3.68 6.57
N LEU A 79 6.01 -2.50 6.68
CA LEU A 79 5.57 -1.31 5.95
C LEU A 79 5.61 -1.51 4.43
N LEU A 80 6.67 -2.12 3.89
CA LEU A 80 6.80 -2.41 2.47
C LEU A 80 5.66 -3.30 1.97
N ILE A 81 5.36 -4.39 2.71
CA ILE A 81 4.28 -5.31 2.34
C ILE A 81 2.91 -4.64 2.44
N ALA A 82 2.67 -3.84 3.49
CA ALA A 82 1.45 -3.07 3.64
C ALA A 82 1.27 -2.09 2.46
N LEU A 83 2.32 -1.39 2.04
CA LEU A 83 2.26 -0.45 0.92
C LEU A 83 2.03 -1.13 -0.43
N ALA A 84 2.67 -2.28 -0.67
CA ALA A 84 2.46 -3.04 -1.90
C ALA A 84 0.98 -3.40 -2.09
N MET A 85 0.24 -3.63 -1.00
CA MET A 85 -1.19 -3.92 -1.04
C MET A 85 -2.04 -2.75 -1.57
N PHE A 86 -1.59 -1.49 -1.51
CA PHE A 86 -2.31 -0.31 -2.00
C PHE A 86 -2.19 -0.09 -3.52
N GLN A 87 -1.57 -1.01 -4.26
CA GLN A 87 -1.55 -0.94 -5.72
C GLN A 87 -2.93 -1.20 -6.35
N ARG A 88 -3.30 -0.52 -7.44
CA ARG A 88 -4.38 -0.93 -8.39
C ARG A 88 -5.77 -1.21 -7.76
N ARG A 89 -6.06 -0.71 -6.57
CA ARG A 89 -7.38 -0.78 -5.91
C ARG A 89 -7.58 0.47 -5.07
N GLN A 90 -8.83 0.73 -4.69
CA GLN A 90 -9.15 1.85 -3.81
C GLN A 90 -8.59 1.60 -2.41
N ASP A 91 -7.94 2.59 -1.82
CA ASP A 91 -7.28 2.47 -0.52
C ASP A 91 -8.22 1.97 0.58
N VAL A 92 -9.48 2.41 0.55
CA VAL A 92 -10.53 1.98 1.48
C VAL A 92 -10.81 0.48 1.43
N GLN A 93 -10.76 -0.12 0.23
CA GLN A 93 -10.94 -1.57 0.07
C GLN A 93 -9.72 -2.33 0.57
N ILE A 94 -8.53 -1.76 0.41
CA ILE A 94 -7.28 -2.35 0.89
C ILE A 94 -7.20 -2.31 2.40
N ALA A 95 -7.51 -1.17 3.02
CA ALA A 95 -7.63 -1.04 4.46
C ALA A 95 -8.62 -2.08 5.03
N ALA A 96 -9.79 -2.27 4.39
CA ALA A 96 -10.74 -3.30 4.79
C ALA A 96 -10.19 -4.73 4.67
N ILE A 97 -9.42 -5.04 3.62
CA ILE A 97 -8.74 -6.34 3.49
C ILE A 97 -7.73 -6.54 4.61
N LEU A 98 -6.84 -5.58 4.83
CA LEU A 98 -5.78 -5.66 5.84
C LEU A 98 -6.35 -5.84 7.25
N ARG A 99 -7.43 -5.13 7.59
CA ARG A 99 -8.16 -5.33 8.86
C ARG A 99 -8.84 -6.68 8.99
N SER A 100 -9.17 -7.34 7.88
CA SER A 100 -9.80 -8.65 7.92
C SER A 100 -8.81 -9.81 8.15
N LEU A 101 -7.51 -9.53 8.12
CA LEU A 101 -6.47 -10.54 8.32
C LEU A 101 -6.18 -10.70 9.81
N GLY A 102 -6.21 -11.95 10.28
CA GLY A 102 -5.88 -12.30 11.66
C GLY A 102 -4.39 -12.09 11.98
N PRO A 103 -4.01 -12.05 13.27
CA PRO A 103 -2.62 -11.85 13.67
C PRO A 103 -1.62 -12.82 13.03
N ASP A 104 -1.94 -14.12 13.00
CA ASP A 104 -1.05 -15.13 12.41
C ASP A 104 -0.88 -14.96 10.90
N GLN A 105 -1.94 -14.54 10.20
CA GLN A 105 -1.90 -14.28 8.76
C GLN A 105 -1.06 -13.05 8.45
N ALA A 106 -1.21 -11.99 9.24
CA ALA A 106 -0.40 -10.79 9.13
C ALA A 106 1.08 -11.12 9.39
N ALA A 107 1.39 -11.78 10.52
CA ALA A 107 2.75 -12.18 10.87
C ALA A 107 3.39 -13.06 9.78
N GLU A 108 2.67 -14.03 9.22
CA GLU A 108 3.21 -14.84 8.12
C GLU A 108 3.51 -14.03 6.85
N LEU A 109 2.71 -13.01 6.55
CA LEU A 109 2.89 -12.17 5.37
C LEU A 109 3.97 -11.08 5.57
N THR A 110 4.31 -10.74 6.80
CA THR A 110 5.17 -9.58 7.10
C THR A 110 6.44 -9.93 7.89
N ASP A 111 6.62 -11.17 8.31
CA ASP A 111 7.85 -11.64 8.93
C ASP A 111 8.78 -12.25 7.87
N GLN A 112 9.86 -11.54 7.57
CA GLN A 112 10.89 -11.97 6.63
C GLN A 112 11.46 -13.35 6.96
N ARG A 113 11.76 -13.64 8.23
CA ARG A 113 12.38 -14.91 8.65
C ARG A 113 11.39 -16.06 8.47
N ARG A 114 10.13 -15.85 8.85
CA ARG A 114 9.06 -16.84 8.65
C ARG A 114 8.84 -17.13 7.16
N LEU A 115 8.86 -16.11 6.31
CA LEU A 115 8.75 -16.28 4.86
C LEU A 115 9.92 -17.10 4.27
N LEU A 116 11.15 -16.85 4.72
CA LEU A 116 12.31 -17.63 4.29
C LEU A 116 12.25 -19.07 4.81
N ALA A 117 11.82 -19.30 6.04
CA ALA A 117 11.61 -20.66 6.56
C ALA A 117 10.57 -21.43 5.73
N LEU A 118 9.48 -20.77 5.29
CA LEU A 118 8.51 -21.37 4.37
C LEU A 118 9.11 -21.67 2.99
N VAL A 119 10.02 -20.85 2.50
CA VAL A 119 10.77 -21.14 1.27
C VAL A 119 11.63 -22.37 1.45
N ASP A 120 12.38 -22.45 2.54
CA ASP A 120 13.35 -23.52 2.78
C ASP A 120 12.66 -24.87 2.98
N ALA A 121 11.54 -24.89 3.71
CA ALA A 121 10.73 -26.08 3.93
C ALA A 121 9.93 -26.55 2.67
N SER A 122 9.81 -25.71 1.64
CA SER A 122 9.04 -26.05 0.45
C SER A 122 9.79 -26.98 -0.51
N ALA A 123 9.09 -27.97 -1.06
CA ALA A 123 9.59 -28.84 -2.13
C ALA A 123 9.52 -28.20 -3.53
N CYS A 124 9.06 -26.94 -3.65
CA CYS A 124 8.94 -26.27 -4.94
C CYS A 124 10.22 -25.49 -5.28
N ASP A 125 10.95 -25.91 -6.31
CA ASP A 125 12.15 -25.20 -6.77
C ASP A 125 11.85 -23.80 -7.31
N LYS A 126 10.59 -23.57 -7.74
CA LYS A 126 10.16 -22.29 -8.31
C LYS A 126 10.11 -21.14 -7.32
N ILE A 127 10.30 -21.39 -6.02
CA ILE A 127 10.27 -20.35 -4.99
C ILE A 127 11.61 -20.13 -4.30
N LYS A 128 12.68 -20.80 -4.76
CA LYS A 128 13.98 -20.79 -4.08
C LYS A 128 14.81 -19.54 -4.39
N SER A 129 14.57 -18.90 -5.53
CA SER A 129 15.20 -17.63 -5.94
C SER A 129 14.17 -16.63 -6.44
N VAL A 130 14.53 -15.35 -6.44
CA VAL A 130 13.74 -14.25 -7.00
C VAL A 130 13.45 -14.52 -8.48
N ASP A 131 14.47 -14.86 -9.26
CA ASP A 131 14.31 -15.11 -10.71
C ASP A 131 13.35 -16.27 -10.99
N SER A 132 13.52 -17.39 -10.29
CA SER A 132 12.63 -18.55 -10.45
C SER A 132 11.19 -18.21 -10.04
N LEU A 133 11.02 -17.44 -8.96
CA LEU A 133 9.71 -17.01 -8.48
C LEU A 133 9.02 -16.04 -9.46
N ILE A 134 9.78 -15.15 -10.09
CA ILE A 134 9.25 -14.15 -11.02
C ILE A 134 8.92 -14.80 -12.35
N TYR A 135 9.86 -15.53 -12.95
CA TYR A 135 9.78 -15.97 -14.34
C TYR A 135 9.28 -17.40 -14.51
N SER A 136 9.45 -18.27 -13.51
CA SER A 136 9.10 -19.69 -13.63
C SER A 136 7.91 -20.14 -12.76
N CYS A 137 7.52 -19.38 -11.73
CA CYS A 137 6.34 -19.70 -10.94
C CYS A 137 5.07 -19.25 -11.69
N ASP A 138 4.18 -20.20 -11.96
CA ASP A 138 2.90 -20.04 -12.64
C ASP A 138 1.72 -19.86 -11.66
N LEU A 139 1.98 -19.29 -10.48
CA LEU A 139 0.95 -19.00 -9.48
C LEU A 139 -0.17 -18.15 -10.09
N ALA A 140 -1.38 -18.67 -10.02
CA ALA A 140 -2.61 -18.04 -10.45
C ALA A 140 -3.67 -18.09 -9.36
N LYS A 141 -4.84 -17.51 -9.66
CA LYS A 141 -6.04 -17.64 -8.85
C LYS A 141 -7.15 -18.13 -9.73
N ASN A 142 -7.76 -19.25 -9.34
CA ASN A 142 -8.90 -19.79 -10.05
C ASN A 142 -10.04 -18.77 -10.06
N PRO A 143 -10.61 -18.42 -11.22
CA PRO A 143 -11.64 -17.40 -11.33
C PRO A 143 -12.95 -17.80 -10.65
N ASP A 144 -13.24 -19.09 -10.52
CA ASP A 144 -14.50 -19.60 -9.98
C ASP A 144 -14.40 -19.82 -8.48
N THR A 145 -13.43 -20.64 -8.04
CA THR A 145 -13.26 -21.02 -6.63
C THR A 145 -12.54 -19.97 -5.81
N LYS A 146 -11.92 -18.97 -6.46
CA LYS A 146 -11.05 -17.95 -5.85
C LYS A 146 -9.85 -18.51 -5.09
N GLN A 147 -9.54 -19.79 -5.24
CA GLN A 147 -8.36 -20.43 -4.63
C GLN A 147 -7.09 -20.10 -5.40
N GLY A 148 -5.95 -20.11 -4.71
CA GLY A 148 -4.64 -20.03 -5.37
C GLY A 148 -4.30 -21.36 -6.05
N THR A 149 -3.86 -21.32 -7.29
CA THR A 149 -3.55 -22.50 -8.10
C THR A 149 -2.22 -22.36 -8.83
N CYS A 150 -1.67 -23.46 -9.32
CA CYS A 150 -0.57 -23.48 -10.29
C CYS A 150 -0.66 -24.77 -11.13
N LEU A 151 -0.11 -24.76 -12.35
CA LEU A 151 -0.11 -25.92 -13.25
C LEU A 151 1.08 -26.85 -12.95
N SER A 152 2.21 -26.28 -12.54
CA SER A 152 3.46 -27.03 -12.35
C SER A 152 3.39 -28.04 -11.21
N ARG A 153 2.64 -27.74 -10.15
CA ARG A 153 2.49 -28.59 -8.94
C ARG A 153 1.10 -28.38 -8.31
N PRO A 154 0.01 -28.86 -8.94
CA PRO A 154 -1.36 -28.52 -8.55
C PRO A 154 -1.68 -28.95 -7.10
N ASP A 155 -1.25 -30.14 -6.69
CA ASP A 155 -1.58 -30.73 -5.38
C ASP A 155 -0.62 -30.32 -4.25
N LEU A 156 0.49 -29.65 -4.58
CA LEU A 156 1.44 -29.21 -3.56
C LEU A 156 0.84 -28.10 -2.67
N ALA A 157 0.83 -28.35 -1.37
CA ALA A 157 0.56 -27.33 -0.37
C ALA A 157 1.64 -26.24 -0.44
N CYS A 158 1.25 -25.05 -0.89
CA CYS A 158 2.16 -23.94 -1.15
C CYS A 158 1.65 -22.68 -0.47
N HIS A 159 2.48 -22.03 0.35
CA HIS A 159 2.09 -20.81 1.05
C HIS A 159 1.72 -19.68 0.09
N LEU A 160 2.33 -19.61 -1.10
CA LEU A 160 1.97 -18.60 -2.10
C LEU A 160 0.51 -18.73 -2.58
N LYS A 161 -0.01 -19.96 -2.72
CA LYS A 161 -1.43 -20.20 -3.06
C LYS A 161 -2.34 -19.64 -1.97
N ARG A 162 -1.99 -19.91 -0.71
CA ARG A 162 -2.71 -19.43 0.47
C ARG A 162 -2.64 -17.91 0.62
N HIS A 163 -1.46 -17.31 0.44
CA HIS A 163 -1.25 -15.85 0.48
C HIS A 163 -2.06 -15.14 -0.60
N THR A 164 -2.16 -15.69 -1.81
CA THR A 164 -3.03 -15.17 -2.87
C THR A 164 -4.51 -15.11 -2.45
N VAL A 165 -4.98 -16.09 -1.69
CA VAL A 165 -6.36 -16.10 -1.15
C VAL A 165 -6.53 -15.03 -0.09
N TRP A 166 -5.65 -15.02 0.93
CA TRP A 166 -5.70 -14.10 2.06
C TRP A 166 -5.66 -12.64 1.64
N MET A 167 -4.73 -12.29 0.74
CA MET A 167 -4.57 -10.92 0.28
C MET A 167 -5.75 -10.44 -0.57
N LYS A 168 -6.66 -11.34 -1.01
CA LYS A 168 -7.85 -11.01 -1.82
C LYS A 168 -7.52 -10.15 -3.06
N ARG A 169 -6.30 -10.31 -3.58
CA ARG A 169 -5.76 -9.61 -4.77
C ARG A 169 -5.84 -10.51 -6.01
N TYR A 170 -5.35 -9.98 -7.13
CA TYR A 170 -5.21 -10.70 -8.40
C TYR A 170 -4.20 -11.86 -8.29
N GLY A 171 -4.26 -12.82 -9.21
CA GLY A 171 -3.89 -14.20 -8.90
C GLY A 171 -2.44 -14.51 -8.54
N HIS A 172 -1.48 -13.66 -8.90
CA HIS A 172 -0.07 -13.85 -8.58
C HIS A 172 0.42 -12.91 -7.47
N PHE A 173 -0.48 -12.26 -6.73
CA PHE A 173 -0.08 -11.30 -5.70
C PHE A 173 0.51 -11.96 -4.44
N GLY A 174 0.18 -13.23 -4.17
CA GLY A 174 0.78 -14.00 -3.07
C GLY A 174 2.31 -14.14 -3.17
N LYS A 175 2.90 -13.88 -4.34
CA LYS A 175 4.37 -13.86 -4.51
C LYS A 175 5.07 -12.68 -3.83
N VAL A 176 4.36 -11.55 -3.60
CA VAL A 176 4.99 -10.29 -3.19
C VAL A 176 5.81 -10.44 -1.91
N PRO A 177 5.26 -10.96 -0.80
CA PRO A 177 6.03 -11.05 0.45
C PRO A 177 7.27 -11.93 0.33
N THR A 178 7.10 -13.14 -0.22
CA THR A 178 8.21 -14.07 -0.41
C THR A 178 9.28 -13.51 -1.34
N SER A 179 8.91 -12.81 -2.42
CA SER A 179 9.89 -12.19 -3.31
C SER A 179 10.72 -11.10 -2.61
N ALA A 180 10.10 -10.29 -1.74
CA ALA A 180 10.81 -9.28 -0.98
C ALA A 180 11.79 -9.91 0.02
N ALA A 181 11.38 -10.99 0.69
CA ALA A 181 12.26 -11.73 1.59
C ALA A 181 13.45 -12.37 0.84
N LEU A 182 13.20 -12.93 -0.34
CA LEU A 182 14.24 -13.50 -1.20
C LEU A 182 15.22 -12.44 -1.69
N VAL A 183 14.77 -11.24 -2.05
CA VAL A 183 15.65 -10.13 -2.45
C VAL A 183 16.63 -9.77 -1.33
N VAL A 184 16.16 -9.73 -0.08
CA VAL A 184 17.03 -9.51 1.09
C VAL A 184 18.05 -10.64 1.22
N ARG A 185 17.61 -11.90 1.15
CA ARG A 185 18.49 -13.08 1.24
C ARG A 185 19.56 -13.11 0.15
N GLU A 186 19.18 -12.89 -1.11
CA GLU A 186 20.10 -12.93 -2.26
C GLU A 186 21.10 -11.78 -2.26
N ALA A 187 20.75 -10.64 -1.65
CA ALA A 187 21.71 -9.57 -1.42
C ALA A 187 22.68 -9.87 -0.26
N ALA A 188 22.58 -11.04 0.38
CA ALA A 188 23.27 -11.39 1.62
C ALA A 188 23.05 -10.34 2.73
N ALA A 189 21.89 -9.69 2.73
CA ALA A 189 21.49 -8.74 3.76
C ALA A 189 20.76 -9.46 4.90
N ARG A 190 20.97 -8.99 6.13
CA ARG A 190 20.31 -9.55 7.33
C ARG A 190 18.80 -9.28 7.33
N ASP A 191 18.43 -8.07 6.94
CA ASP A 191 17.06 -7.58 6.91
C ASP A 191 16.90 -6.47 5.85
N LEU A 192 15.69 -5.91 5.74
CA LEU A 192 15.42 -4.83 4.80
C LEU A 192 16.23 -3.55 5.08
N ALA A 193 16.50 -3.23 6.35
CA ALA A 193 17.31 -2.06 6.69
C ALA A 193 18.75 -2.23 6.17
N ASP A 194 19.30 -3.42 6.36
CA ASP A 194 20.61 -3.81 5.87
C ASP A 194 20.70 -3.76 4.34
N LEU A 195 19.71 -4.32 3.62
CA LEU A 195 19.61 -4.23 2.16
C LEU A 195 19.68 -2.77 1.67
N LEU A 196 18.88 -1.89 2.28
CA LEU A 196 18.81 -0.48 1.90
C LEU A 196 20.12 0.26 2.23
N ARG A 197 20.77 -0.08 3.34
CA ARG A 197 22.08 0.47 3.70
C ARG A 197 23.16 0.05 2.70
N GLN A 198 23.21 -1.24 2.32
CA GLN A 198 24.15 -1.75 1.33
C GLN A 198 23.95 -1.09 -0.05
N ALA A 199 22.69 -0.98 -0.51
CA ALA A 199 22.36 -0.33 -1.77
C ALA A 199 22.78 1.15 -1.80
N ARG A 200 22.65 1.88 -0.68
CA ARG A 200 23.15 3.26 -0.58
C ARG A 200 24.68 3.31 -0.55
N ALA A 201 25.33 2.39 0.16
CA ALA A 201 26.79 2.33 0.24
C ALA A 201 27.45 2.05 -1.12
N SER A 202 26.77 1.33 -2.02
CA SER A 202 27.28 1.02 -3.36
C SER A 202 27.26 2.20 -4.34
N ALA A 203 26.74 3.37 -3.95
CA ALA A 203 26.59 4.52 -4.83
C ALA A 203 27.18 5.82 -4.24
N ARG A 204 27.78 6.63 -5.11
CA ARG A 204 28.33 7.94 -4.76
C ARG A 204 27.36 9.06 -5.13
N GLY A 205 27.07 9.94 -4.16
CA GLY A 205 26.19 11.09 -4.34
C GLY A 205 24.72 10.79 -3.98
N ARG A 206 24.04 11.79 -3.41
CA ARG A 206 22.72 11.64 -2.79
C ARG A 206 21.64 11.09 -3.73
N LEU A 207 21.64 11.54 -4.99
CA LEU A 207 20.69 11.08 -6.01
C LEU A 207 21.00 9.64 -6.47
N ALA A 208 22.27 9.28 -6.64
CA ALA A 208 22.64 7.93 -7.03
C ALA A 208 22.28 6.92 -5.93
N ARG A 209 22.49 7.29 -4.66
CA ARG A 209 22.03 6.51 -3.49
C ARG A 209 20.51 6.35 -3.49
N ALA A 210 19.78 7.41 -3.84
CA ALA A 210 18.31 7.35 -3.94
C ALA A 210 17.85 6.30 -4.97
N LYS A 211 18.47 6.34 -6.15
CA LYS A 211 18.21 5.40 -7.26
C LYS A 211 18.62 3.97 -6.93
N ALA A 212 19.75 3.78 -6.26
CA ALA A 212 20.22 2.45 -5.86
C ALA A 212 19.27 1.78 -4.86
N ALA A 213 18.80 2.54 -3.87
CA ALA A 213 17.78 2.05 -2.93
C ALA A 213 16.45 1.71 -3.63
N GLU A 214 15.99 2.54 -4.59
CA GLU A 214 14.81 2.25 -5.42
C GLU A 214 15.00 0.95 -6.22
N ALA A 215 16.13 0.82 -6.93
CA ALA A 215 16.44 -0.35 -7.75
C ALA A 215 16.51 -1.64 -6.92
N ALA A 216 17.09 -1.59 -5.71
CA ALA A 216 17.18 -2.73 -4.82
C ALA A 216 15.78 -3.26 -4.45
N LEU A 217 14.83 -2.38 -4.14
CA LEU A 217 13.44 -2.76 -3.86
C LEU A 217 12.72 -3.29 -5.10
N CYS A 218 12.96 -2.67 -6.26
CA CYS A 218 12.31 -3.03 -7.53
C CYS A 218 12.66 -4.43 -8.05
N ARG A 219 13.67 -5.10 -7.47
CA ARG A 219 13.93 -6.54 -7.71
C ARG A 219 12.80 -7.44 -7.21
N SER A 220 12.00 -6.97 -6.25
CA SER A 220 10.89 -7.76 -5.68
C SER A 220 9.70 -7.80 -6.63
N TRP A 221 8.98 -8.93 -6.66
CA TRP A 221 7.81 -9.09 -7.51
C TRP A 221 6.77 -8.00 -7.23
N ARG A 222 6.36 -7.31 -8.30
CA ARG A 222 5.36 -6.22 -8.28
C ARG A 222 5.73 -5.05 -7.38
N VAL A 223 6.95 -4.93 -6.87
CA VAL A 223 7.44 -3.67 -6.32
C VAL A 223 7.95 -2.83 -7.49
N SER A 224 7.08 -2.00 -8.06
CA SER A 224 7.44 -1.07 -9.14
C SER A 224 8.07 0.21 -8.59
N ASP A 225 8.65 1.05 -9.45
CA ASP A 225 9.11 2.41 -9.11
C ASP A 225 8.09 3.20 -8.27
N LYS A 226 6.79 3.08 -8.59
CA LYS A 226 5.72 3.71 -7.81
C LYS A 226 5.74 3.30 -6.34
N ILE A 227 5.85 2.00 -6.04
CA ILE A 227 5.80 1.48 -4.68
C ILE A 227 7.13 1.67 -3.97
N ALA A 228 8.24 1.47 -4.65
CA ALA A 228 9.56 1.79 -4.12
C ALA A 228 9.63 3.28 -3.74
N ALA A 229 9.19 4.20 -4.61
CA ALA A 229 9.11 5.63 -4.30
C ALA A 229 8.14 5.92 -3.16
N MET A 230 6.97 5.26 -3.10
CA MET A 230 6.02 5.44 -2.01
C MET A 230 6.65 5.06 -0.65
N PHE A 231 7.25 3.87 -0.57
CA PHE A 231 7.94 3.37 0.62
C PHE A 231 9.15 4.24 1.00
N LEU A 232 10.06 4.49 0.06
CA LEU A 232 11.27 5.27 0.32
C LEU A 232 10.93 6.71 0.70
N SER A 233 9.88 7.31 0.12
CA SER A 233 9.43 8.64 0.52
C SER A 233 8.92 8.66 1.97
N LEU A 234 8.26 7.60 2.46
CA LEU A 234 7.78 7.55 3.84
C LEU A 234 8.94 7.43 4.84
N ILE A 235 10.03 6.77 4.47
CA ILE A 235 11.12 6.52 5.41
C ILE A 235 12.30 7.48 5.30
N SER A 236 12.32 8.35 4.30
CA SER A 236 13.41 9.32 4.08
C SER A 236 12.98 10.78 4.04
N ASN A 237 11.66 11.06 3.90
CA ASN A 237 11.15 12.42 3.83
C ASN A 237 10.84 12.96 5.23
N PRO A 238 11.53 14.02 5.69
CA PRO A 238 11.38 14.54 7.06
C PRO A 238 9.99 15.11 7.35
N ASP A 239 9.25 15.57 6.33
CA ASP A 239 7.93 16.17 6.52
C ASP A 239 6.79 15.14 6.46
N LEU A 240 7.05 13.89 6.00
CA LEU A 240 6.06 12.80 6.01
C LEU A 240 6.13 11.92 7.24
N THR A 241 7.35 11.74 7.77
CA THR A 241 7.62 10.93 8.96
C THR A 241 8.64 11.65 9.83
N PRO A 242 8.22 12.71 10.55
CA PRO A 242 9.12 13.42 11.46
C PRO A 242 9.71 12.46 12.50
N GLY A 243 11.03 12.56 12.70
CA GLY A 243 11.76 11.78 13.70
C GLY A 243 12.50 10.55 13.15
N ILE A 244 12.34 10.21 11.87
CA ILE A 244 13.18 9.17 11.25
C ILE A 244 14.59 9.70 10.96
N SER A 245 15.61 8.92 11.26
CA SER A 245 17.03 9.29 11.13
C SER A 245 17.78 8.36 10.16
N GLY A 246 18.97 8.76 9.73
CA GLY A 246 19.87 7.91 8.96
C GLY A 246 19.60 7.88 7.46
N TRP A 247 18.90 8.90 6.93
CA TRP A 247 18.56 9.08 5.51
C TRP A 247 19.03 10.44 4.94
N GLU A 248 19.85 11.17 5.69
CA GLU A 248 20.35 12.50 5.34
C GLU A 248 21.23 12.48 4.07
N ASP A 249 21.83 11.32 3.81
CA ASP A 249 22.74 11.06 2.70
C ASP A 249 22.03 10.69 1.38
N VAL A 250 20.69 10.66 1.37
CA VAL A 250 19.85 10.39 0.20
C VAL A 250 19.16 11.67 -0.26
N ASP A 251 18.96 11.81 -1.58
CA ASP A 251 18.08 12.85 -2.12
C ASP A 251 16.63 12.36 -2.11
N TRP A 252 15.98 12.45 -0.97
CA TRP A 252 14.59 12.01 -0.78
C TRP A 252 13.60 12.73 -1.71
N ARG A 253 13.95 13.90 -2.27
CA ARG A 253 13.12 14.63 -3.26
C ARG A 253 12.98 13.86 -4.57
N TYR A 254 13.82 12.85 -4.80
CA TYR A 254 13.71 11.92 -5.92
C TYR A 254 12.42 11.07 -5.86
N TYR A 255 11.95 10.74 -4.65
CA TYR A 255 10.83 9.81 -4.45
C TYR A 255 9.47 10.49 -4.60
N VAL A 256 9.08 10.72 -5.86
CA VAL A 256 7.75 11.21 -6.23
C VAL A 256 6.90 10.05 -6.75
N VAL A 257 5.68 9.94 -6.25
CA VAL A 257 4.71 8.89 -6.62
C VAL A 257 3.83 9.38 -7.77
N VAL A 258 3.93 8.78 -8.95
CA VAL A 258 3.05 9.11 -10.08
C VAL A 258 2.02 8.00 -10.26
N ASP A 259 0.75 8.34 -10.10
CA ASP A 259 -0.37 7.40 -10.29
C ASP A 259 -1.49 8.00 -11.12
N SER A 260 -2.59 7.27 -11.29
CA SER A 260 -3.72 7.71 -12.10
C SER A 260 -4.37 9.01 -11.59
N ASN A 261 -4.43 9.25 -10.28
CA ASN A 261 -4.99 10.49 -9.75
C ASN A 261 -4.04 11.67 -10.00
N VAL A 262 -2.73 11.45 -9.87
CA VAL A 262 -1.73 12.46 -10.25
C VAL A 262 -1.78 12.73 -11.75
N ASP A 263 -1.93 11.71 -12.60
CA ASP A 263 -2.06 11.86 -14.06
C ASP A 263 -3.31 12.66 -14.45
N LEU A 264 -4.44 12.44 -13.76
CA LEU A 264 -5.65 13.25 -13.91
C LEU A 264 -5.37 14.72 -13.54
N PHE A 265 -4.62 14.95 -12.46
CA PHE A 265 -4.22 16.31 -12.07
C PHE A 265 -3.35 16.98 -13.13
N LEU A 266 -2.30 16.29 -13.58
CA LEU A 266 -1.39 16.79 -14.61
C LEU A 266 -2.15 17.16 -15.89
N THR A 267 -3.11 16.33 -16.29
CA THR A 267 -3.99 16.62 -17.44
C THR A 267 -4.84 17.86 -17.19
N ALA A 268 -5.45 17.98 -16.01
CA ALA A 268 -6.31 19.13 -15.65
C ALA A 268 -5.56 20.48 -15.62
N ILE A 269 -4.26 20.48 -15.29
CA ILE A 269 -3.41 21.68 -15.36
C ILE A 269 -2.75 21.87 -16.74
N GLY A 270 -3.03 21.02 -17.72
CA GLY A 270 -2.56 21.16 -19.10
C GLY A 270 -1.10 20.71 -19.32
N TYR A 271 -0.62 19.71 -18.57
CA TYR A 271 0.68 19.08 -18.85
C TYR A 271 0.69 18.44 -20.25
N ARG A 272 1.70 18.76 -21.07
CA ARG A 272 1.89 18.24 -22.44
C ARG A 272 3.24 17.54 -22.65
N GLY A 273 3.96 17.21 -21.58
CA GLY A 273 5.23 16.51 -21.67
C GLY A 273 5.08 15.01 -21.96
N THR A 274 6.20 14.30 -22.06
CA THR A 274 6.19 12.85 -22.32
C THR A 274 5.49 12.08 -21.20
N LYS A 275 4.79 11.00 -21.57
CA LYS A 275 3.95 10.22 -20.63
C LYS A 275 4.75 9.21 -19.80
N THR A 276 6.07 9.30 -19.78
CA THR A 276 6.92 8.39 -18.99
C THR A 276 6.85 8.73 -17.51
N TYR A 277 7.08 7.74 -16.64
CA TYR A 277 7.14 7.97 -15.20
C TYR A 277 8.24 9.00 -14.85
N ALA A 278 9.41 8.85 -15.47
CA ALA A 278 10.57 9.72 -15.24
C ALA A 278 10.29 11.18 -15.63
N ALA A 279 9.67 11.42 -16.79
CA ALA A 279 9.36 12.78 -17.23
C ALA A 279 8.31 13.47 -16.35
N ARG A 280 7.30 12.72 -15.90
CA ARG A 280 6.28 13.23 -14.97
C ARG A 280 6.86 13.51 -13.59
N ARG A 281 7.73 12.63 -13.07
CA ARG A 281 8.50 12.85 -11.83
C ARG A 281 9.31 14.14 -11.95
N ALA A 282 10.09 14.30 -13.02
CA ALA A 282 10.91 15.49 -13.24
C ALA A 282 10.07 16.78 -13.34
N PHE A 283 8.92 16.72 -14.02
CA PHE A 283 7.99 17.85 -14.09
C PHE A 283 7.44 18.24 -12.71
N ILE A 284 7.02 17.26 -11.90
CA ILE A 284 6.51 17.53 -10.54
C ILE A 284 7.62 18.11 -9.64
N GLN A 285 8.86 17.66 -9.79
CA GLN A 285 10.01 18.25 -9.08
C GLN A 285 10.24 19.70 -9.48
N ALA A 286 10.23 20.00 -10.78
CA ALA A 286 10.36 21.37 -11.28
C ALA A 286 9.19 22.27 -10.83
N LEU A 287 7.99 21.71 -10.69
CA LEU A 287 6.81 22.40 -10.19
C LEU A 287 6.91 22.69 -8.69
N SER A 288 7.36 21.71 -7.91
CA SER A 288 7.61 21.84 -6.46
C SER A 288 8.64 22.90 -6.15
N ALA A 289 9.73 22.95 -6.91
CA ALA A 289 10.80 23.95 -6.72
C ALA A 289 10.30 25.41 -6.83
N GLN A 290 9.17 25.64 -7.50
CA GLN A 290 8.52 26.95 -7.64
C GLN A 290 7.45 27.24 -6.58
N ILE A 291 7.15 26.29 -5.68
CA ILE A 291 6.16 26.43 -4.61
C ILE A 291 6.91 26.45 -3.27
N ASN A 292 6.96 27.61 -2.61
CA ASN A 292 7.60 27.72 -1.30
C ASN A 292 6.66 27.19 -0.20
N LEU A 293 6.81 25.92 0.16
CA LEU A 293 5.99 25.28 1.20
C LEU A 293 6.22 25.86 2.58
N GLN A 294 7.44 26.31 2.88
CA GLN A 294 7.78 26.94 4.17
C GLN A 294 7.03 28.26 4.37
N ALA A 295 6.79 29.01 3.30
CA ALA A 295 5.97 30.22 3.36
C ALA A 295 4.49 29.92 3.60
N MET A 296 4.01 28.73 3.24
CA MET A 296 2.63 28.28 3.45
C MET A 296 2.45 27.65 4.83
N ASN A 297 3.46 26.93 5.31
CA ASN A 297 3.54 26.37 6.65
C ASN A 297 5.01 26.35 7.11
N ARG A 298 5.33 27.15 8.14
CA ARG A 298 6.71 27.36 8.63
C ARG A 298 7.41 26.10 9.14
N ARG A 299 6.65 25.03 9.43
CA ARG A 299 7.19 23.73 9.88
C ARG A 299 7.73 22.87 8.73
N LEU A 300 7.41 23.22 7.48
CA LEU A 300 7.79 22.43 6.30
C LEU A 300 9.13 22.88 5.72
N ARG A 301 9.83 21.95 5.07
CA ARG A 301 10.93 22.29 4.17
C ARG A 301 10.41 23.10 2.99
N ARG A 302 11.21 24.07 2.50
CA ARG A 302 10.85 24.94 1.37
C ARG A 302 10.38 24.17 0.12
N ASP A 303 11.12 23.11 -0.24
CA ASP A 303 10.87 22.29 -1.43
C ASP A 303 10.65 20.83 -1.02
N ASN A 304 9.44 20.31 -1.28
CA ASN A 304 9.07 18.93 -0.99
C ASN A 304 8.11 18.40 -2.08
N PRO A 305 8.65 17.79 -3.15
CA PRO A 305 7.84 17.37 -4.29
C PRO A 305 6.87 16.24 -3.95
N ARG A 306 7.15 15.46 -2.91
CA ARG A 306 6.26 14.40 -2.45
C ARG A 306 5.00 14.97 -1.78
N LEU A 307 5.11 16.05 -0.98
CA LEU A 307 3.94 16.74 -0.43
C LEU A 307 3.10 17.41 -1.52
N VAL A 308 3.75 18.06 -2.48
CA VAL A 308 3.08 18.65 -3.65
C VAL A 308 2.30 17.57 -4.41
N GLN A 309 2.94 16.43 -4.65
CA GLN A 309 2.30 15.28 -5.29
C GLN A 309 1.15 14.69 -4.44
N GLN A 310 1.30 14.61 -3.11
CA GLN A 310 0.25 14.13 -2.22
C GLN A 310 -1.01 15.00 -2.30
N ALA A 311 -0.84 16.32 -2.38
CA ALA A 311 -1.94 17.26 -2.57
C ALA A 311 -2.68 16.97 -3.89
N MET A 312 -1.96 16.77 -5.00
CA MET A 312 -2.54 16.41 -6.29
C MET A 312 -3.33 15.10 -6.22
N PHE A 313 -2.72 14.06 -5.63
CA PHE A 313 -3.33 12.76 -5.46
C PHE A 313 -4.63 12.84 -4.67
N LEU A 314 -4.59 13.45 -3.48
CA LEU A 314 -5.76 13.48 -2.60
C LEU A 314 -6.86 14.34 -3.20
N PHE A 315 -6.52 15.47 -3.80
CA PHE A 315 -7.47 16.36 -4.47
C PHE A 315 -8.26 15.64 -5.55
N MET A 316 -7.57 14.82 -6.37
CA MET A 316 -8.19 14.05 -7.45
C MET A 316 -8.88 12.76 -7.00
N SER A 317 -8.55 12.23 -5.81
CA SER A 317 -9.09 10.97 -5.31
C SER A 317 -10.46 11.13 -4.64
N ALA A 318 -11.54 11.17 -5.43
CA ALA A 318 -12.91 11.26 -4.90
C ALA A 318 -13.27 10.13 -3.91
N ALA A 319 -12.67 8.94 -4.08
CA ALA A 319 -12.89 7.81 -3.16
C ALA A 319 -12.26 8.05 -1.79
N ASN A 320 -11.00 8.52 -1.74
CA ASN A 320 -10.34 8.82 -0.47
C ASN A 320 -10.97 10.00 0.22
N ARG A 321 -11.30 11.06 -0.53
CA ARG A 321 -12.00 12.22 0.00
C ARG A 321 -13.33 11.85 0.66
N ARG A 322 -14.09 10.91 0.08
CA ARG A 322 -15.36 10.42 0.67
C ARG A 322 -15.16 9.67 1.99
N ALA A 323 -14.00 9.06 2.17
CA ALA A 323 -13.66 8.31 3.37
C ALA A 323 -13.01 9.18 4.46
N LEU A 324 -12.77 10.46 4.18
CA LEU A 324 -12.22 11.42 5.14
C LEU A 324 -13.36 12.28 5.70
N PRO A 325 -13.80 12.07 6.95
CA PRO A 325 -14.98 12.72 7.51
C PRO A 325 -14.93 14.26 7.46
N HIS A 326 -13.72 14.83 7.51
CA HIS A 326 -13.50 16.27 7.52
C HIS A 326 -13.25 16.89 6.13
N ASP A 327 -13.37 16.11 5.04
CA ASP A 327 -13.22 16.67 3.69
C ASP A 327 -14.37 17.62 3.36
N CYS A 328 -14.05 18.72 2.69
CA CYS A 328 -15.03 19.73 2.29
C CYS A 328 -16.18 19.19 1.42
N MET A 329 -16.03 18.00 0.83
CA MET A 329 -17.11 17.31 0.11
C MET A 329 -18.31 16.93 0.98
N HIS A 330 -18.13 16.84 2.30
CA HIS A 330 -19.20 16.57 3.26
C HIS A 330 -19.91 17.84 3.77
N LEU A 331 -19.33 19.02 3.51
CA LEU A 331 -19.80 20.32 4.03
C LEU A 331 -20.68 21.11 3.03
N ARG A 332 -21.34 20.41 2.08
CA ARG A 332 -22.10 21.05 0.99
C ARG A 332 -23.40 21.71 1.51
N PRO A 333 -23.87 22.80 0.86
CA PRO A 333 -23.30 23.50 -0.30
C PRO A 333 -22.39 24.70 0.01
N ALA A 334 -22.36 25.20 1.25
CA ALA A 334 -21.64 26.43 1.62
C ALA A 334 -20.13 26.40 1.33
N SER A 335 -19.48 25.25 1.53
CA SER A 335 -18.03 25.10 1.34
C SER A 335 -17.57 25.30 -0.11
N CYS A 336 -18.42 24.99 -1.10
CA CYS A 336 -18.07 25.12 -2.51
C CYS A 336 -18.12 26.58 -3.00
N ALA A 337 -18.95 27.43 -2.38
CA ALA A 337 -19.06 28.84 -2.73
C ALA A 337 -17.84 29.64 -2.25
N GLN A 338 -17.24 29.23 -1.12
CA GLN A 338 -16.05 29.86 -0.53
C GLN A 338 -14.73 29.29 -1.06
N CYS A 339 -14.78 28.24 -1.88
CA CYS A 339 -13.58 27.60 -2.40
C CYS A 339 -12.91 28.47 -3.48
N PRO A 340 -11.58 28.64 -3.47
CA PRO A 340 -10.89 29.46 -4.46
C PRO A 340 -11.22 29.04 -5.89
N LYS A 341 -11.46 30.01 -6.79
CA LYS A 341 -11.93 29.74 -8.17
C LYS A 341 -11.03 28.74 -8.93
N ASP A 342 -9.71 28.85 -8.78
CA ASP A 342 -8.76 27.94 -9.41
C ASP A 342 -8.86 26.50 -8.89
N VAL A 343 -9.21 26.31 -7.62
CA VAL A 343 -9.43 24.99 -7.02
C VAL A 343 -10.78 24.44 -7.47
N VAL A 344 -11.83 25.27 -7.44
CA VAL A 344 -13.18 24.90 -7.91
C VAL A 344 -13.14 24.39 -9.35
N ALA A 345 -12.45 25.10 -10.24
CA ALA A 345 -12.36 24.77 -11.66
C ALA A 345 -11.71 23.40 -11.94
N LEU A 346 -10.93 22.87 -11.01
CA LEU A 346 -10.23 21.59 -11.14
C LEU A 346 -10.92 20.44 -10.37
N CYS A 347 -11.93 20.73 -9.54
CA CYS A 347 -12.44 19.78 -8.56
C CYS A 347 -13.27 18.64 -9.20
N PRO A 348 -12.80 17.39 -9.15
CA PRO A 348 -13.51 16.28 -9.81
C PRO A 348 -14.83 15.92 -9.12
N VAL A 349 -14.99 16.28 -7.84
CA VAL A 349 -16.23 16.03 -7.07
C VAL A 349 -17.36 16.96 -7.52
N ARG A 350 -17.07 18.06 -8.21
CA ARG A 350 -18.07 18.94 -8.83
C ARG A 350 -18.34 18.59 -10.29
N SER A 351 -17.31 18.18 -11.02
CA SER A 351 -17.41 17.89 -12.46
C SER A 351 -17.98 16.50 -12.78
N ALA A 352 -18.01 15.59 -11.81
CA ALA A 352 -18.68 14.29 -11.98
C ALA A 352 -20.19 14.44 -11.78
N PRO A 353 -21.05 13.97 -12.70
CA PRO A 353 -22.46 13.76 -12.37
C PRO A 353 -22.50 12.84 -11.15
N LEU A 354 -23.31 13.19 -10.14
CA LEU A 354 -23.54 12.41 -8.94
C LEU A 354 -23.99 10.99 -9.33
N ARG A 355 -23.05 10.06 -9.55
CA ARG A 355 -23.39 8.64 -9.70
C ARG A 355 -24.07 8.21 -8.41
N ARG A 356 -25.31 7.71 -8.55
CA ARG A 356 -26.14 7.16 -7.46
C ARG A 356 -25.26 6.36 -6.51
N ARG A 357 -25.45 6.59 -5.20
CA ARG A 357 -24.81 5.83 -4.12
C ARG A 357 -24.94 4.35 -4.43
N LEU A 358 -23.84 3.67 -4.72
CA LEU A 358 -23.82 2.22 -4.63
C LEU A 358 -24.03 1.88 -3.16
N PRO A 359 -24.95 0.95 -2.82
CA PRO A 359 -25.18 0.56 -1.44
C PRO A 359 -23.87 0.06 -0.83
N LEU A 360 -23.56 0.58 0.36
CA LEU A 360 -22.54 0.03 1.24
C LEU A 360 -22.94 -1.43 1.54
N VAL A 361 -22.28 -2.38 0.88
CA VAL A 361 -22.41 -3.79 1.23
C VAL A 361 -21.78 -3.99 2.60
N GLY A 362 -22.62 -4.35 3.58
CA GLY A 362 -22.21 -4.98 4.83
C GLY A 362 -22.00 -4.07 6.04
N ALA A 363 -23.06 -3.41 6.51
CA ALA A 363 -23.17 -3.21 7.96
C ALA A 363 -23.64 -4.55 8.55
N ALA A 364 -22.80 -5.18 9.37
CA ALA A 364 -23.24 -6.30 10.20
C ALA A 364 -24.39 -5.82 11.10
N PRO A 365 -25.42 -6.64 11.36
CA PRO A 365 -26.47 -6.28 12.30
C PRO A 365 -25.84 -6.05 13.67
N GLN A 366 -26.12 -4.91 14.28
CA GLN A 366 -25.80 -4.66 15.68
C GLN A 366 -26.55 -5.72 16.53
N PRO A 367 -25.90 -6.34 17.53
CA PRO A 367 -26.63 -7.09 18.54
C PRO A 367 -27.53 -6.13 19.34
N PRO A 368 -28.71 -6.57 19.78
CA PRO A 368 -29.62 -5.73 20.55
C PRO A 368 -28.95 -5.24 21.84
N ALA A 369 -29.18 -3.98 22.15
CA ALA A 369 -28.80 -3.37 23.41
C ALA A 369 -29.55 -4.07 24.56
N ASN A 370 -28.79 -4.69 25.47
CA ASN A 370 -29.34 -5.15 26.74
C ASN A 370 -29.37 -3.96 27.69
N ASP A 371 -30.54 -3.34 27.80
CA ASP A 371 -30.93 -2.57 28.98
C ASP A 371 -31.30 -3.54 30.10
N ALA A 372 -30.47 -3.61 31.14
CA ALA A 372 -30.88 -4.08 32.47
C ALA A 372 -29.87 -3.66 33.53
N ALA A 373 -30.14 -2.52 34.18
CA ALA A 373 -29.66 -2.23 35.52
C ALA A 373 -30.85 -2.31 36.47
N SER A 374 -30.81 -3.23 37.45
CA SER A 374 -31.41 -3.10 38.79
C SER A 374 -31.14 -4.34 39.66
N THR A 375 -30.17 -4.18 40.58
CA THR A 375 -30.24 -4.42 42.05
C THR A 375 -30.40 -5.86 42.61
N PRO A 376 -29.73 -6.20 43.74
CA PRO A 376 -29.46 -7.59 44.15
C PRO A 376 -30.39 -8.10 45.27
N ALA A 377 -30.55 -9.43 45.35
CA ALA A 377 -30.95 -10.14 46.56
C ALA A 377 -30.34 -11.56 46.57
N ALA A 378 -29.71 -11.93 47.68
CA ALA A 378 -29.22 -13.27 48.02
C ALA A 378 -30.19 -13.92 49.03
N PRO A 379 -29.92 -15.12 49.60
CA PRO A 379 -29.37 -16.35 49.06
C PRO A 379 -30.33 -17.56 49.30
N SER A 380 -30.15 -18.68 48.60
CA SER A 380 -30.68 -19.98 49.04
C SER A 380 -29.84 -21.16 48.52
N LYS A 381 -29.71 -22.15 49.40
CA LYS A 381 -28.79 -23.29 49.54
C LYS A 381 -28.93 -24.42 48.47
N PRO A 382 -28.07 -25.47 48.53
CA PRO A 382 -27.55 -26.23 47.38
C PRO A 382 -28.19 -27.61 47.19
N LEU A 383 -27.93 -28.25 46.04
CA LEU A 383 -27.91 -29.72 45.84
C LEU A 383 -27.16 -29.99 44.51
N GLN A 384 -25.94 -30.54 44.53
CA GLN A 384 -25.56 -31.97 44.45
C GLN A 384 -25.65 -32.63 43.05
N THR A 385 -24.51 -33.25 42.67
CA THR A 385 -24.32 -34.46 41.82
C THR A 385 -24.76 -34.36 40.36
N GLY A 386 -24.03 -34.78 39.33
CA GLY A 386 -22.91 -35.69 39.12
C GLY A 386 -22.93 -36.08 37.61
N PRO A 387 -21.86 -36.66 37.05
CA PRO A 387 -21.65 -36.76 35.61
C PRO A 387 -22.26 -38.05 35.03
N ASN A 388 -22.54 -38.09 33.73
CA ASN A 388 -22.66 -39.36 33.02
C ASN A 388 -22.02 -39.34 31.64
N ALA A 389 -21.10 -40.27 31.47
CA ALA A 389 -20.45 -40.68 30.24
C ALA A 389 -21.28 -41.78 29.54
N GLY A 390 -20.98 -42.01 28.26
CA GLY A 390 -21.47 -43.17 27.48
C GLY A 390 -21.53 -42.78 26.00
N ALA A 391 -20.50 -42.96 25.18
CA ALA A 391 -19.91 -44.21 24.68
C ALA A 391 -20.87 -45.09 23.85
N MET A 392 -20.43 -45.32 22.60
CA MET A 392 -20.49 -46.59 21.85
C MET A 392 -21.69 -46.92 20.93
N ARG A 393 -21.38 -47.01 19.61
CA ARG A 393 -21.59 -48.13 18.64
C ARG A 393 -22.05 -47.59 17.28
N LEU A 394 -21.29 -47.74 16.19
CA LEU A 394 -20.86 -48.92 15.40
C LEU A 394 -21.95 -49.48 14.46
N GLN A 395 -21.53 -49.60 13.19
CA GLN A 395 -22.00 -50.46 12.07
C GLN A 395 -22.86 -49.79 10.97
N ARG A 396 -22.32 -49.62 9.76
CA ARG A 396 -22.10 -50.58 8.63
C ARG A 396 -23.40 -50.87 7.86
N ARG A 397 -23.45 -50.44 6.59
CA ARG A 397 -24.02 -51.24 5.49
C ARG A 397 -23.40 -50.83 4.14
N LEU A 398 -23.14 -51.88 3.37
CA LEU A 398 -22.43 -51.98 2.09
C LEU A 398 -23.42 -52.07 0.92
N ARG A 399 -22.84 -52.00 -0.30
CA ARG A 399 -23.31 -52.43 -1.65
C ARG A 399 -23.96 -51.32 -2.49
N GLY A 400 -23.66 -51.16 -3.79
CA GLY A 400 -22.82 -51.90 -4.74
C GLY A 400 -23.22 -51.58 -6.20
N ALA A 401 -22.50 -52.18 -7.17
CA ALA A 401 -22.65 -52.20 -8.64
C ALA A 401 -22.02 -51.02 -9.41
N VAL A 402 -20.96 -51.15 -10.23
CA VAL A 402 -20.58 -52.05 -11.36
C VAL A 402 -21.36 -51.76 -12.65
N GLY A 403 -20.63 -51.44 -13.73
CA GLY A 403 -21.11 -51.40 -15.11
C GLY A 403 -20.15 -50.73 -16.10
N THR A 404 -19.25 -51.54 -16.66
CA THR A 404 -18.38 -51.37 -17.86
C THR A 404 -19.20 -51.22 -19.16
N PRO A 405 -18.64 -50.98 -20.38
CA PRO A 405 -17.43 -51.59 -21.01
C PRO A 405 -16.22 -50.67 -21.19
#